data_AF-A0A7V9QDV5-F1
#
_entry.id   AF-A0A7V9QDV5-F1
#
_cell.length_a   1.000
_cell.length_b   1.000
_cell.length_c   1.000
_cell.angle_alpha   90.00
_cell.angle_beta   90.00
_cell.angle_gamma   90.00
#
_symmetry.space_group_name_H-M   'P 1'
#
loop_
_entity.id
_entity.type
_entity.pdbx_description
1 polymer ?
#
loop_
_entity_poly.entity_id
_entity_poly.type
_entity_poly.pdbx_seq_one_letter_code
_entity_poly.pdbx_strand_id
1 'polypeptide(L)'
;MSFLIEEAVRGALVGAVFLLAFGSAELWRHFGSPEPEWTRKLVHVFGGLVALALPWMVRSHWTVLVLGLVFALTLLLTRRWGLLTSVHGVTRRSEGGLYFPVAVYAMFLLAA
;
A
#
# COMPACT_ATOMS: atom_id res chain seq x y z
N MET A 1 10.49 23.26 -12.11
CA MET A 1 11.16 22.74 -10.89
C MET A 1 10.17 22.59 -9.73
N SER A 2 9.33 23.58 -9.44
CA SER A 2 8.32 23.52 -8.36
C SER A 2 7.35 22.34 -8.46
N PHE A 3 6.73 22.13 -9.63
CA PHE A 3 5.77 21.04 -9.82
C PHE A 3 6.33 19.65 -9.50
N LEU A 4 7.51 19.30 -10.03
CA LEU A 4 8.12 18.00 -9.81
C LEU A 4 8.46 17.76 -8.34
N ILE A 5 8.94 18.78 -7.63
CA ILE A 5 9.26 18.70 -6.20
C ILE A 5 7.98 18.52 -5.38
N GLU A 6 6.95 19.34 -5.63
CA GLU A 6 5.65 19.22 -4.95
C GLU A 6 5.02 17.85 -5.16
N GLU A 7 4.99 17.37 -6.40
CA GLU A 7 4.47 16.06 -6.76
C GLU A 7 5.24 14.93 -6.06
N ALA A 8 6.58 15.01 -6.06
CA ALA A 8 7.42 14.04 -5.36
C ALA A 8 7.20 14.04 -3.85
N VAL A 9 7.07 15.22 -3.22
CA VAL A 9 6.77 15.35 -1.79
C VAL A 9 5.41 14.72 -1.47
N ARG A 10 4.38 15.00 -2.26
CA ARG A 10 3.04 14.42 -2.05
C ARG A 10 3.04 12.91 -2.24
N GLY A 11 3.73 12.40 -3.27
CA GLY A 11 3.92 10.97 -3.47
C GLY A 11 4.65 10.32 -2.29
N ALA A 12 5.71 10.95 -1.78
CA ALA A 12 6.44 10.47 -0.60
C ALA A 12 5.57 10.46 0.66
N LEU A 13 4.72 11.47 0.87
CA LEU A 13 3.76 11.51 1.98
C LEU A 13 2.75 10.36 1.91
N VAL A 14 2.21 10.08 0.72
CA VAL A 14 1.33 8.92 0.50
C VAL A 14 2.06 7.63 0.84
N GLY A 15 3.29 7.45 0.32
CA GLY A 15 4.12 6.28 0.62
C GLY A 15 4.37 6.12 2.12
N ALA A 16 4.69 7.22 2.83
CA ALA A 16 4.89 7.22 4.28
C ALA A 16 3.62 6.79 5.04
N VAL A 17 2.44 7.25 4.63
CA VAL A 17 1.16 6.83 5.22
C VAL A 17 0.92 5.33 5.03
N PHE A 18 1.21 4.77 3.85
CA PHE A 18 1.16 3.33 3.65
C PHE A 18 2.17 2.60 4.54
N LEU A 19 3.42 3.05 4.63
CA LEU A 19 4.42 2.44 5.50
C LEU A 19 3.99 2.46 6.98
N LEU A 20 3.35 3.53 7.45
CA LEU A 20 2.77 3.60 8.78
C LEU A 20 1.62 2.59 8.97
N ALA A 21 0.78 2.39 7.96
CA ALA A 21 -0.28 1.38 8.00
C ALA A 21 0.28 -0.05 8.11
N PHE A 22 1.32 -0.37 7.33
CA PHE A 22 1.99 -1.66 7.38
C PHE A 22 2.75 -1.86 8.69
N GLY A 23 3.50 -0.85 9.13
CA GLY A 23 4.24 -0.86 10.37
C GLY A 23 3.31 -1.04 11.57
N SER A 24 2.18 -0.32 11.62
CA SER A 24 1.20 -0.47 12.71
C SER A 24 0.50 -1.83 12.69
N ALA A 25 0.16 -2.36 11.52
CA ALA A 25 -0.40 -3.70 11.40
C ALA A 25 0.60 -4.80 11.81
N GLU A 26 1.88 -4.65 11.47
CA GLU A 26 2.94 -5.57 11.90
C GLU A 26 3.21 -5.44 13.41
N LEU A 27 3.17 -4.23 13.96
CA LEU A 27 3.31 -3.97 15.39
C LEU A 27 2.17 -4.64 16.17
N TRP A 28 0.94 -4.45 15.69
CA TRP A 28 -0.24 -5.09 16.27
C TRP A 28 -0.14 -6.61 16.15
N ARG A 29 0.34 -7.12 15.00
CA ARG A 29 0.60 -8.55 14.80
C ARG A 29 1.59 -9.10 15.83
N HIS A 30 2.70 -8.39 16.05
CA HIS A 30 3.78 -8.85 16.90
C HIS A 30 3.42 -8.80 18.40
N PHE A 31 2.77 -7.73 18.85
CA PHE A 31 2.48 -7.53 20.28
C PHE A 31 1.08 -8.00 20.71
N GLY A 32 0.10 -8.00 19.80
CA GLY A 32 -1.29 -8.36 20.11
C GLY A 32 -1.70 -9.76 19.65
N SER A 33 -0.88 -10.45 18.86
CA SER A 33 -1.20 -11.74 18.22
C SER A 33 -2.59 -11.85 17.56
N PRO A 34 -3.12 -10.81 16.88
CA PRO A 34 -4.38 -10.93 16.13
C PRO A 34 -4.25 -11.96 15.01
N GLU A 35 -5.39 -12.56 14.62
CA GLU A 35 -5.45 -13.39 13.42
C GLU A 35 -5.01 -12.58 12.19
N PRO A 36 -4.17 -13.13 11.28
CA PRO A 36 -3.60 -12.36 10.18
C PRO A 36 -4.66 -11.89 9.17
N GLU A 37 -5.83 -12.53 9.17
CA GLU A 37 -7.01 -12.10 8.43
C GLU A 37 -7.41 -10.67 8.81
N TRP A 38 -7.43 -10.33 10.11
CA TRP A 38 -7.87 -9.02 10.59
C TRP A 38 -6.87 -7.93 10.25
N THR A 39 -5.59 -8.15 10.50
CA THR A 39 -4.52 -7.19 10.16
C THR A 39 -4.49 -6.94 8.66
N ARG A 40 -4.63 -7.99 7.83
CA ARG A 40 -4.69 -7.84 6.37
C ARG A 40 -5.91 -7.04 5.92
N LYS A 41 -7.09 -7.32 6.46
CA LYS A 41 -8.33 -6.59 6.13
C LYS A 41 -8.21 -5.12 6.53
N LEU A 42 -7.67 -4.82 7.71
CA LEU A 42 -7.42 -3.46 8.18
C LEU A 42 -6.52 -2.70 7.20
N VAL A 43 -5.38 -3.30 6.81
CA VAL A 43 -4.45 -2.67 5.86
C VAL A 43 -5.12 -2.43 4.49
N HIS A 44 -5.95 -3.34 3.99
CA HIS A 44 -6.64 -3.15 2.71
C HIS A 44 -7.72 -2.07 2.79
N VAL A 45 -8.52 -2.04 3.87
CA VAL A 45 -9.55 -1.01 4.07
C VAL A 45 -8.91 0.36 4.21
N PHE A 46 -7.93 0.50 5.10
CA PHE A 46 -7.21 1.76 5.30
C PHE A 46 -6.49 2.19 4.01
N GLY A 47 -5.79 1.25 3.36
CA GLY A 47 -5.12 1.51 2.09
C GLY A 47 -6.08 1.94 1.00
N GLY A 48 -7.29 1.38 0.96
CA GLY A 48 -8.35 1.79 0.04
C GLY A 48 -8.82 3.22 0.28
N LEU A 49 -8.95 3.63 1.54
CA LEU A 49 -9.28 5.01 1.90
C LEU A 49 -8.16 5.99 1.51
N VAL A 50 -6.90 5.61 1.70
CA VAL A 50 -5.75 6.40 1.22
C VAL A 50 -5.75 6.49 -0.30
N ALA A 51 -5.99 5.38 -0.98
CA ALA A 51 -6.05 5.32 -2.44
C ALA A 51 -7.19 6.18 -3.02
N LEU A 52 -8.32 6.25 -2.32
CA LEU A 52 -9.43 7.13 -2.69
C LEU A 52 -8.97 8.59 -2.78
N ALA A 53 -8.10 9.05 -1.89
CA ALA A 53 -7.62 10.44 -1.90
C ALA A 53 -6.64 10.78 -3.04
N LEU A 54 -6.11 9.78 -3.77
CA LEU A 54 -5.04 9.97 -4.77
C LEU A 54 -5.37 10.99 -5.86
N PRO A 55 -6.56 10.99 -6.51
CA PRO A 55 -6.89 11.94 -7.58
C PRO A 55 -6.81 13.42 -7.13
N TRP A 56 -6.96 13.68 -5.84
CA TRP A 56 -6.84 15.04 -5.26
C TRP A 56 -5.43 15.35 -4.75
N MET A 57 -4.63 14.32 -4.44
CA MET A 57 -3.30 14.50 -3.89
C MET A 57 -2.23 14.65 -4.98
N VAL A 58 -2.25 13.81 -6.00
CA VAL A 58 -1.21 13.74 -7.04
C VAL A 58 -1.81 14.00 -8.41
N ARG A 59 -1.05 14.63 -9.31
CA ARG A 59 -1.53 14.98 -10.66
C ARG A 59 -1.01 14.07 -11.75
N SER A 60 0.14 13.44 -11.54
CA SER A 60 0.79 12.59 -12.53
C SER A 60 0.49 11.12 -12.27
N HIS A 61 -0.06 10.43 -13.27
CA HIS A 61 -0.25 8.98 -13.20
C HIS A 61 1.09 8.24 -13.00
N TRP A 62 2.22 8.82 -13.43
CA TRP A 62 3.55 8.25 -13.18
C TRP A 62 3.87 8.15 -11.69
N THR A 63 3.43 9.13 -10.87
CA THR A 63 3.59 9.10 -9.42
C THR A 63 2.90 7.87 -8.84
N VAL A 64 1.65 7.61 -9.26
CA VAL A 64 0.86 6.47 -8.81
C VAL A 64 1.45 5.15 -9.31
N LEU A 65 1.93 5.10 -10.55
CA LEU A 65 2.58 3.92 -11.11
C LEU A 65 3.84 3.55 -10.32
N VAL A 66 4.72 4.53 -10.05
CA VAL A 66 5.94 4.31 -9.26
C VAL A 66 5.60 3.83 -7.85
N LEU A 67 4.63 4.45 -7.18
CA LEU A 67 4.17 4.00 -5.86
C LEU A 67 3.65 2.56 -5.91
N GLY A 68 2.83 2.22 -6.90
CA GLY A 68 2.30 0.86 -7.07
C GLY A 68 3.39 -0.18 -7.34
N LEU A 69 4.39 0.15 -8.16
CA LEU A 69 5.53 -0.73 -8.46
C LEU A 69 6.42 -0.94 -7.23
N VAL A 70 6.75 0.14 -6.51
CA VAL A 70 7.52 0.06 -5.25
C VAL A 70 6.78 -0.81 -4.25
N PHE A 71 5.47 -0.60 -4.09
CA PHE A 71 4.63 -1.39 -3.20
C PHE A 71 4.61 -2.88 -3.57
N ALA A 72 4.38 -3.20 -4.84
CA ALA A 72 4.40 -4.57 -5.33
C ALA A 72 5.77 -5.24 -5.09
N LEU A 73 6.86 -4.52 -5.37
CA LEU A 73 8.22 -5.00 -5.12
C LEU A 73 8.46 -5.25 -3.63
N THR A 74 8.06 -4.33 -2.75
CA THR A 74 8.14 -4.52 -1.30
C THR A 74 7.40 -5.78 -0.86
N LEU A 75 6.18 -6.02 -1.37
CA LEU A 75 5.42 -7.23 -1.03
C LEU A 75 6.10 -8.52 -1.53
N LEU A 76 6.67 -8.50 -2.73
CA LEU A 76 7.40 -9.65 -3.27
C LEU A 76 8.66 -9.97 -2.43
N LEU A 77 9.45 -8.96 -2.12
CA LEU A 77 10.68 -9.12 -1.33
C LEU A 77 10.38 -9.57 0.11
N THR A 78 9.42 -8.92 0.76
CA THR A 78 9.04 -9.27 2.14
C THR A 78 8.46 -10.67 2.23
N ARG A 79 7.64 -11.09 1.26
CA ARG A 79 7.15 -12.48 1.18
C ARG A 79 8.29 -13.47 1.02
N ARG A 80 9.28 -13.16 0.19
CA ARG A 80 10.47 -14.02 -0.04
C ARG A 80 11.30 -14.21 1.23
N TRP A 81 11.37 -13.18 2.08
CA TRP A 81 12.12 -13.17 3.34
C TRP A 81 11.30 -13.53 4.58
N GLY A 82 10.00 -13.84 4.43
CA GLY A 82 9.14 -14.19 5.57
C GLY A 82 8.83 -13.03 6.51
N LEU A 83 8.94 -11.78 6.03
CA LEU A 83 8.58 -10.56 6.77
C LEU A 83 7.08 -10.25 6.60
N LEU A 84 6.57 -9.22 7.29
CA LEU A 84 5.18 -8.74 7.17
C LEU A 84 4.13 -9.85 7.39
N THR A 85 4.26 -10.56 8.52
CA THR A 85 3.33 -11.65 8.86
C THR A 85 1.90 -11.16 9.06
N SER A 86 1.71 -9.87 9.35
CA SER A 86 0.42 -9.17 9.37
C SER A 86 -0.35 -9.24 8.04
N VAL A 87 0.34 -9.44 6.92
CA VAL A 87 -0.29 -9.41 5.57
C VAL A 87 -0.08 -10.71 4.82
N HIS A 88 1.08 -11.36 5.02
CA HIS A 88 1.45 -12.62 4.37
C HIS A 88 1.07 -13.87 5.19
N GLY A 89 0.78 -13.74 6.48
CA GLY A 89 0.57 -14.86 7.40
C GLY A 89 -0.81 -15.53 7.32
N VAL A 90 -1.64 -15.20 6.33
CA VAL A 90 -2.97 -15.81 6.14
C VAL A 90 -2.85 -17.26 5.67
N THR A 91 -3.74 -18.13 6.12
CA THR A 91 -3.72 -19.58 5.81
C THR A 91 -4.11 -19.88 4.36
N ARG A 92 -4.99 -19.07 3.76
CA ARG A 92 -5.43 -19.21 2.38
C ARG A 92 -4.39 -18.68 1.39
N ARG A 93 -4.34 -19.26 0.19
CA ARG A 93 -3.62 -18.65 -0.94
C ARG A 93 -4.36 -17.40 -1.40
N SER A 94 -3.68 -16.25 -1.42
CA SER A 94 -4.27 -15.00 -1.91
C SER A 94 -3.21 -14.03 -2.43
N GLU A 95 -3.36 -13.61 -3.68
CA GLU A 95 -2.52 -12.59 -4.32
C GLU A 95 -3.11 -11.18 -4.22
N GLY A 96 -4.10 -10.99 -3.34
CA GLY A 96 -4.79 -9.70 -3.15
C GLY A 96 -3.86 -8.53 -2.85
N GLY A 97 -2.72 -8.77 -2.18
CA GLY A 97 -1.72 -7.74 -1.95
C GLY A 97 -1.08 -7.20 -3.24
N LEU A 98 -0.90 -8.05 -4.26
CA LEU A 98 -0.38 -7.64 -5.58
C LEU A 98 -1.47 -7.09 -6.49
N TYR A 99 -2.70 -7.60 -6.39
CA TYR A 99 -3.83 -7.04 -7.15
C TYR A 99 -4.26 -5.66 -6.63
N PHE A 100 -4.02 -5.35 -5.36
CA PHE A 100 -4.34 -4.06 -4.77
C PHE A 100 -3.71 -2.86 -5.51
N PRO A 101 -2.37 -2.76 -5.67
CA PRO A 101 -1.76 -1.64 -6.39
C PRO A 101 -2.18 -1.59 -7.87
N VAL A 102 -2.47 -2.74 -8.51
CA VAL A 102 -2.98 -2.80 -9.88
C VAL A 102 -4.37 -2.17 -9.96
N ALA A 103 -5.26 -2.53 -9.04
CA ALA A 103 -6.60 -1.96 -8.96
C ALA A 103 -6.55 -0.45 -8.66
N VAL A 104 -5.70 -0.02 -7.73
CA VAL A 104 -5.51 1.41 -7.41
C VAL A 104 -5.05 2.20 -8.62
N TYR A 105 -4.05 1.71 -9.36
CA TYR A 105 -3.56 2.39 -10.56
C TYR A 105 -4.65 2.47 -11.64
N ALA A 106 -5.36 1.36 -11.89
CA ALA A 106 -6.46 1.34 -12.84
C ALA A 106 -7.58 2.33 -12.47
N MET A 107 -7.99 2.36 -11.20
CA MET A 107 -9.01 3.30 -10.72
C MET A 107 -8.55 4.75 -10.81
N PHE A 108 -7.28 5.04 -10.52
CA PHE A 108 -6.73 6.38 -10.68
C PHE A 108 -6.81 6.85 -12.14
N LEU A 109 -6.45 5.99 -13.10
CA LEU A 109 -6.55 6.33 -14.54
C LEU A 109 -7.99 6.60 -14.98
N LEU A 110 -8.98 5.97 -14.37
CA LEU A 110 -10.40 6.18 -14.69
C LEU A 110 -11.00 7.42 -14.01
N ALA A 111 -10.40 7.87 -12.91
CA ALA A 111 -10.87 9.01 -12.13
C ALA A 111 -10.17 10.34 -12.49
N ALA A 112 -9.03 10.27 -13.18
CA ALA A 112 -8.16 11.39 -13.51
C ALA A 112 -8.53 12.11 -14.82
#